data_AF-A0A3C0IWM7-F1
#
_entry.id   AF-A0A3C0IWM7-F1
#
_cell.length_a   1.000
_cell.length_b   1.000
_cell.length_c   1.000
_cell.angle_alpha   90.00
_cell.angle_beta   90.00
_cell.angle_gamma   90.00
#
_symmetry.space_group_name_H-M   'P 1'
#
loop_
_entity.id
_entity.type
_entity.pdbx_description
1 polymer ?
#
loop_
_entity_poly.entity_id
_entity_poly.type
_entity_poly.pdbx_seq_one_letter_code
_entity_poly.pdbx_strand_id
1 'polypeptide(L)'
;MPSRLHVEREVWLLPYCPECGAQFDAGSKFCSACGAQLERMSASSQPSRAQQPEQTLWEGRPYLKEPTKNIRYTLTSQRLIIQAGLLGRREEQIDLGRVKDIRLTQGLSDRMMGIGQIEVLSTDPSTPSFRLMGVKDPQRVRDLIWNAVNERRRAMGIRSRELL
;
A
#
# COMPACT_ATOMS: atom_id res chain seq x y z
N MET A 1 40.10 -51.06 -13.43
CA MET A 1 40.67 -50.05 -12.50
C MET A 1 40.05 -48.69 -12.87
N PRO A 2 39.55 -47.90 -11.90
CA PRO A 2 38.35 -47.07 -12.10
C PRO A 2 38.59 -45.57 -12.33
N SER A 3 37.52 -44.91 -12.80
CA SER A 3 37.05 -43.52 -12.55
C SER A 3 37.63 -42.30 -13.30
N ARG A 4 36.79 -41.75 -14.20
CA ARG A 4 36.44 -40.32 -14.33
C ARG A 4 35.16 -40.22 -15.20
N LEU A 5 34.01 -40.67 -14.71
CA LEU A 5 32.94 -39.84 -14.12
C LEU A 5 32.70 -38.53 -14.87
N HIS A 6 31.48 -38.41 -15.44
CA HIS A 6 30.63 -37.24 -15.68
C HIS A 6 31.33 -35.92 -16.05
N VAL A 7 30.90 -35.18 -17.08
CA VAL A 7 29.73 -34.31 -16.97
C VAL A 7 29.25 -33.96 -18.40
N GLU A 8 28.19 -34.62 -18.84
CA GLU A 8 27.11 -33.90 -19.53
C GLU A 8 26.40 -33.04 -18.48
N ARG A 9 25.86 -31.88 -18.90
CA ARG A 9 25.03 -30.92 -18.12
C ARG A 9 25.90 -29.96 -17.33
N GLU A 10 26.22 -28.81 -17.91
CA GLU A 10 25.58 -27.57 -17.45
C GLU A 10 25.84 -26.44 -18.46
N VAL A 11 25.00 -26.36 -19.51
CA VAL A 11 24.85 -25.14 -20.31
C VAL A 11 24.03 -24.16 -19.46
N TRP A 12 24.68 -23.55 -18.47
CA TRP A 12 24.17 -22.34 -17.84
C TRP A 12 24.06 -21.31 -18.97
N LEU A 13 22.88 -20.69 -19.14
CA LEU A 13 22.69 -19.59 -20.09
C LEU A 13 23.75 -18.51 -19.80
N LEU A 14 24.86 -18.54 -20.53
CA LEU A 14 25.93 -17.58 -20.38
C LEU A 14 25.36 -16.22 -20.76
N PRO A 15 25.30 -15.26 -19.82
CA PRO A 15 24.78 -13.95 -20.11
C PRO A 15 25.71 -13.19 -21.06
N TYR A 16 25.11 -12.38 -21.93
CA TYR A 16 25.81 -11.49 -22.84
C TYR A 16 25.79 -10.07 -22.27
N CYS A 17 26.90 -9.36 -22.39
CA CYS A 17 27.02 -7.97 -21.98
C CYS A 17 26.11 -7.08 -22.85
N PRO A 18 25.23 -6.24 -22.28
CA PRO A 18 24.32 -5.40 -23.08
C PRO A 18 25.04 -4.23 -23.79
N GLU A 19 26.22 -3.83 -23.30
CA GLU A 19 26.98 -2.71 -23.86
C GLU A 19 27.83 -3.09 -25.08
N CYS A 20 28.32 -4.33 -25.15
CA CYS A 20 29.22 -4.75 -26.24
C CYS A 20 28.91 -6.13 -26.84
N GLY A 21 27.96 -6.87 -26.28
CA GLY A 21 27.60 -8.21 -26.74
C GLY A 21 28.59 -9.32 -26.36
N ALA A 22 29.62 -9.06 -25.56
CA ALA A 22 30.56 -10.09 -25.14
C ALA A 22 29.94 -11.06 -24.12
N GLN A 23 30.25 -12.34 -24.25
CA GLN A 23 29.85 -13.38 -23.28
C GLN A 23 30.62 -13.22 -21.98
N PHE A 24 29.96 -13.44 -20.85
CA PHE A 24 30.60 -13.39 -19.53
C PHE A 24 30.08 -14.47 -18.58
N ASP A 25 30.86 -14.76 -17.54
CA ASP A 25 30.55 -15.80 -16.56
C ASP A 25 29.61 -15.27 -15.46
N ALA A 26 28.67 -16.12 -15.02
CA ALA A 26 27.66 -15.74 -14.03
C ALA A 26 28.33 -15.37 -12.69
N GLY A 27 28.29 -14.08 -12.33
CA GLY A 27 28.96 -13.53 -11.15
C GLY A 27 30.16 -12.61 -11.45
N SER A 28 30.52 -12.43 -12.73
CA SER A 28 31.53 -11.45 -13.13
C SER A 28 31.13 -10.03 -12.74
N LYS A 29 32.02 -9.31 -12.05
CA LYS A 29 31.75 -7.93 -11.58
C LYS A 29 31.77 -6.90 -12.72
N PHE A 30 32.56 -7.18 -13.75
CA PHE A 30 32.76 -6.33 -14.93
C PHE A 30 32.99 -7.20 -16.18
N CYS A 31 32.67 -6.65 -17.35
CA CYS A 31 32.92 -7.25 -18.65
C CYS A 31 34.40 -7.06 -19.01
N SER A 32 35.09 -8.16 -19.29
CA SER A 32 36.50 -8.15 -19.66
C SER A 32 36.78 -7.59 -21.07
N ALA A 33 35.75 -7.46 -21.93
CA ALA A 33 35.90 -6.98 -23.30
C ALA A 33 35.76 -5.45 -23.44
N CYS A 34 34.79 -4.84 -22.75
CA CYS A 34 34.54 -3.39 -22.85
C CYS A 34 34.68 -2.63 -21.52
N GLY A 35 34.85 -3.34 -20.40
CA GLY A 35 34.95 -2.72 -19.07
C GLY A 35 33.60 -2.38 -18.40
N ALA A 36 32.46 -2.70 -19.02
CA ALA A 36 31.13 -2.43 -18.44
C ALA A 36 30.93 -3.16 -17.10
N GLN A 37 30.35 -2.51 -16.10
CA GLN A 37 30.16 -3.11 -14.78
C GLN A 37 28.84 -3.89 -14.70
N LEU A 38 28.91 -5.21 -14.49
CA LEU A 38 27.79 -6.15 -14.62
C LEU A 38 27.06 -6.39 -13.28
N GLU A 39 27.75 -6.17 -12.14
CA GLU A 39 27.22 -6.42 -10.80
C GLU A 39 26.11 -5.43 -10.37
N ARG A 40 26.05 -4.23 -10.99
CA ARG A 40 25.10 -3.18 -10.60
C ARG A 40 23.67 -3.40 -11.09
N MET A 41 23.43 -4.35 -11.99
CA MET A 41 22.10 -4.62 -12.55
C MET A 41 21.27 -5.60 -11.70
N SER A 42 21.90 -6.35 -10.79
CA SER A 42 21.24 -7.36 -9.95
C SER A 42 20.91 -6.90 -8.52
N ALA A 43 21.35 -5.70 -8.11
CA ALA A 43 21.11 -5.18 -6.75
C ALA A 43 19.94 -4.18 -6.66
N SER A 44 19.27 -3.87 -7.78
CA SER A 44 18.21 -2.84 -7.85
C SER A 44 16.89 -3.35 -8.44
N SER A 45 16.71 -4.66 -8.55
CA SER A 45 15.43 -5.29 -8.89
C SER A 45 14.56 -5.65 -7.68
N GLN A 46 14.83 -5.07 -6.51
CA GLN A 46 13.75 -4.81 -5.58
C GLN A 46 13.05 -3.54 -6.07
N PRO A 47 11.76 -3.60 -6.48
CA PRO A 47 11.02 -2.38 -6.77
C PRO A 47 11.18 -1.49 -5.54
N SER A 48 11.79 -0.33 -5.73
CA SER A 48 12.02 0.58 -4.63
C SER A 48 10.66 0.79 -3.96
N ARG A 49 10.64 0.72 -2.62
CA ARG A 49 9.42 0.85 -1.81
C ARG A 49 8.67 2.17 -2.08
N ALA A 50 9.29 3.08 -2.85
CA ALA A 50 8.77 4.34 -3.34
C ALA A 50 7.96 4.26 -4.65
N GLN A 51 7.97 3.15 -5.40
CA GLN A 51 7.17 2.98 -6.65
C GLN A 51 5.95 2.06 -6.49
N GLN A 52 5.56 1.65 -5.28
CA GLN A 52 4.35 0.86 -5.13
C GLN A 52 3.12 1.74 -5.46
N PRO A 53 2.31 1.37 -6.48
CA PRO A 53 1.11 2.12 -6.80
C PRO A 53 0.19 2.11 -5.58
N GLU A 54 -0.46 3.25 -5.31
CA GLU A 54 -1.42 3.35 -4.23
C GLU A 54 -2.51 2.29 -4.39
N GLN A 55 -2.58 1.34 -3.46
CA GLN A 55 -3.52 0.22 -3.51
C GLN A 55 -4.79 0.60 -2.76
N THR A 56 -5.95 0.39 -3.38
CA THR A 56 -7.24 0.47 -2.70
C THR A 56 -7.43 -0.75 -1.81
N LEU A 57 -7.57 -0.53 -0.51
CA LEU A 57 -7.72 -1.57 0.51
C LEU A 57 -9.19 -1.90 0.79
N TRP A 58 -10.06 -0.90 0.69
CA TRP A 58 -11.49 -1.07 0.93
C TRP A 58 -12.30 0.03 0.24
N GLU A 59 -13.49 -0.34 -0.23
CA GLU A 59 -14.50 0.59 -0.74
C GLU A 59 -15.83 0.35 -0.04
N GLY A 60 -16.50 1.44 0.31
CA GLY A 60 -17.78 1.39 0.99
C GLY A 60 -18.72 2.49 0.54
N ARG A 61 -20.00 2.27 0.85
CA ARG A 61 -21.07 3.25 0.69
C ARG A 61 -21.93 3.20 1.95
N PRO A 62 -22.57 4.31 2.34
CA PRO A 62 -23.52 4.28 3.44
C PRO A 62 -24.62 3.26 3.15
N TYR A 63 -24.89 2.39 4.13
CA TYR A 63 -25.89 1.33 4.03
C TYR A 63 -27.30 1.88 3.79
N LEU A 64 -27.62 2.99 4.46
CA LEU A 64 -28.87 3.71 4.23
C LEU A 64 -28.71 4.57 2.97
N LYS A 65 -29.32 4.11 1.88
CA LYS A 65 -29.35 4.86 0.62
C LYS A 65 -30.29 6.06 0.78
N GLU A 66 -29.75 7.21 1.14
CA GLU A 66 -30.40 8.47 0.80
C GLU A 66 -30.23 8.69 -0.72
N PRO A 67 -31.29 8.56 -1.55
CA PRO A 67 -31.18 8.60 -3.01
C PRO A 67 -30.60 9.92 -3.54
N THR A 68 -30.62 10.98 -2.73
CA THR A 68 -30.16 12.33 -3.07
C THR A 68 -28.67 12.55 -2.76
N LYS A 69 -27.97 11.61 -2.09
CA LYS A 69 -26.55 11.76 -1.74
C LYS A 69 -25.75 10.55 -2.20
N ASN A 70 -25.05 10.69 -3.33
CA ASN A 70 -24.05 9.71 -3.73
C ASN A 70 -22.79 9.93 -2.86
N ILE A 71 -22.59 9.05 -1.88
CA ILE A 71 -21.41 9.06 -1.01
C ILE A 71 -20.62 7.77 -1.23
N ARG A 72 -19.32 7.91 -1.48
CA ARG A 72 -18.38 6.82 -1.62
C ARG A 72 -17.23 7.01 -0.65
N TYR A 73 -16.94 5.96 0.10
CA TYR A 73 -15.78 5.86 0.97
C TYR A 73 -14.76 4.96 0.28
N THR A 74 -13.53 5.43 0.15
CA THR A 74 -12.43 4.67 -0.43
C THR A 74 -11.24 4.77 0.51
N LEU A 75 -10.79 3.64 1.03
CA LEU A 75 -9.57 3.55 1.80
C LEU A 75 -8.47 3.00 0.91
N THR A 76 -7.34 3.69 0.87
CA THR A 76 -6.14 3.27 0.15
C THR A 76 -4.97 3.05 1.11
N SER A 77 -3.83 2.60 0.58
CA SER A 77 -2.61 2.40 1.37
C SER A 77 -2.01 3.72 1.91
N GLN A 78 -2.47 4.87 1.39
CA GLN A 78 -1.94 6.19 1.76
C GLN A 78 -2.99 7.10 2.38
N ARG A 79 -4.25 7.01 1.92
CA ARG A 79 -5.29 7.99 2.26
C ARG A 79 -6.66 7.36 2.44
N LEU A 80 -7.49 8.04 3.22
CA LEU A 80 -8.92 7.81 3.27
C LEU A 80 -9.61 8.91 2.46
N ILE A 81 -10.40 8.53 1.46
CA ILE A 81 -11.06 9.40 0.50
C ILE A 81 -12.58 9.29 0.70
N ILE A 82 -13.25 10.43 0.75
CA ILE A 82 -14.71 10.53 0.78
C ILE A 82 -15.16 11.40 -0.38
N GLN A 83 -15.96 10.82 -1.26
CA GLN A 83 -16.58 11.53 -2.37
C GLN A 83 -18.07 11.66 -2.07
N ALA A 84 -18.60 12.89 -2.06
CA ALA A 84 -19.99 13.18 -1.71
C ALA A 84 -20.66 14.16 -2.70
N GLY A 85 -21.97 13.97 -2.88
CA GLY A 85 -22.86 14.89 -3.60
C GLY A 85 -23.44 14.31 -4.90
N LEU A 86 -24.40 15.00 -5.50
CA LEU A 86 -25.17 14.52 -6.66
C LEU A 86 -24.30 14.19 -7.90
N LEU A 87 -23.13 14.83 -8.03
CA LEU A 87 -22.15 14.66 -9.10
C LEU A 87 -20.72 14.46 -8.56
N GLY A 88 -20.56 14.08 -7.29
CA GLY A 88 -19.24 13.97 -6.66
C GLY A 88 -18.46 15.29 -6.54
N ARG A 89 -19.16 16.44 -6.50
CA ARG A 89 -18.53 17.77 -6.47
C ARG A 89 -17.65 18.04 -5.23
N ARG A 90 -17.83 17.25 -4.17
CA ARG A 90 -17.03 17.37 -2.94
C ARG A 90 -16.24 16.09 -2.75
N GLU A 91 -14.94 16.19 -2.89
CA GLU A 91 -13.99 15.14 -2.54
C GLU A 91 -13.14 15.64 -1.38
N GLU A 92 -12.97 14.81 -0.36
CA GLU A 92 -12.17 15.14 0.79
C GLU A 92 -11.27 13.94 1.15
N GLN A 93 -10.00 14.22 1.43
CA GLN A 93 -8.96 13.20 1.57
C GLN A 93 -8.16 13.42 2.85
N ILE A 94 -7.84 12.34 3.56
CA ILE A 94 -6.97 12.33 4.73
C ILE A 94 -5.76 11.46 4.45
N ASP A 95 -4.55 11.97 4.65
CA ASP A 95 -3.37 11.11 4.72
C ASP A 95 -3.40 10.26 6.00
N LEU A 96 -3.30 8.93 5.84
CA LEU A 96 -3.36 7.98 6.95
C LEU A 96 -2.23 8.17 7.98
N GLY A 97 -1.11 8.78 7.56
CA GLY A 97 -0.02 9.15 8.44
C GLY A 97 -0.36 10.23 9.47
N ARG A 98 -1.36 11.08 9.19
CA ARG A 98 -1.80 12.19 10.06
C ARG A 98 -3.03 11.86 10.92
N VAL A 99 -3.62 10.68 10.73
CA VAL A 99 -4.73 10.19 11.56
C VAL A 99 -4.25 10.13 13.00
N LYS A 100 -4.96 10.76 13.92
CA LYS A 100 -4.63 10.79 15.35
C LYS A 100 -5.32 9.66 16.11
N ASP A 101 -6.62 9.50 15.87
CA ASP A 101 -7.49 8.59 16.60
C ASP A 101 -8.64 8.10 15.72
N ILE A 102 -9.17 6.91 16.01
CA ILE A 102 -10.31 6.31 15.29
C ILE A 102 -11.35 5.88 16.31
N ARG A 103 -12.55 6.46 16.23
CA ARG A 103 -13.66 6.18 17.14
C ARG A 103 -14.75 5.41 16.41
N LEU A 104 -15.32 4.43 17.11
CA LEU A 104 -16.45 3.66 16.63
C LEU A 104 -17.66 3.92 17.52
N THR A 105 -18.72 4.45 16.92
CA THR A 105 -20.01 4.66 17.58
C THR A 105 -21.05 3.74 16.95
N GLN A 106 -21.72 2.94 17.78
CA GLN A 106 -22.73 1.99 17.33
C GLN A 106 -23.86 1.89 18.37
N GLY A 107 -25.02 2.42 18.03
CA GLY A 107 -26.23 2.34 18.85
C GLY A 107 -26.84 0.93 18.87
N LEU A 108 -27.91 0.72 19.66
CA LEU A 108 -28.60 -0.58 19.73
C LEU A 108 -29.18 -1.01 18.37
N SER A 109 -29.86 -0.10 17.67
CA SER A 109 -30.45 -0.36 16.34
C SER A 109 -29.37 -0.66 15.29
N ASP A 110 -28.27 0.09 15.32
CA ASP A 110 -27.12 -0.10 14.41
C ASP A 110 -26.47 -1.48 14.61
N ARG A 111 -26.33 -1.95 15.86
CA ARG A 111 -25.83 -3.30 16.17
C ARG A 111 -26.73 -4.39 15.60
N MET A 112 -28.05 -4.24 15.78
CA MET A 112 -29.01 -5.20 15.24
C MET A 112 -28.95 -5.27 13.71
N MET A 113 -28.71 -4.13 13.03
CA MET A 113 -28.53 -4.08 11.57
C MET A 113 -27.11 -4.39 11.09
N GLY A 114 -26.14 -4.62 11.99
CA GLY A 114 -24.73 -4.86 11.65
C GLY A 114 -24.04 -3.66 10.99
N ILE A 115 -24.54 -2.44 11.23
CA ILE A 115 -24.00 -1.19 10.71
C ILE A 115 -23.43 -0.34 11.84
N GLY A 116 -22.64 0.68 11.53
CA GLY A 116 -22.22 1.67 12.53
C GLY A 116 -21.57 2.90 11.92
N GLN A 117 -21.06 3.77 12.79
CA GLN A 117 -20.41 5.01 12.42
C GLN A 117 -18.95 4.98 12.86
N ILE A 118 -18.04 5.30 11.95
CA ILE A 118 -16.61 5.39 12.24
C ILE A 118 -16.20 6.85 12.09
N GLU A 119 -15.65 7.43 13.14
CA GLU A 119 -15.08 8.77 13.15
C GLU A 119 -13.55 8.69 13.14
N VAL A 120 -12.94 9.30 12.14
CA VAL A 120 -11.48 9.40 11.98
C VAL A 120 -11.07 10.82 12.33
N LEU A 121 -10.26 10.97 13.37
CA LEU A 121 -9.72 12.25 13.83
C LEU A 121 -8.36 12.47 13.17
N SER A 122 -8.16 13.63 12.58
CA SER A 122 -6.92 14.02 11.93
C SER A 122 -6.29 15.20 12.65
N THR A 123 -4.97 15.31 12.56
CA THR A 123 -4.22 16.47 13.05
C THR A 123 -4.13 17.58 11.99
N ASP A 124 -4.70 17.34 10.80
CA ASP A 124 -4.72 18.28 9.70
C ASP A 124 -5.76 19.40 9.92
N PRO A 125 -5.39 20.68 9.79
CA PRO A 125 -6.31 21.79 10.04
C PRO A 125 -7.34 21.99 8.93
N SER A 126 -7.06 21.54 7.70
CA SER A 126 -8.02 21.63 6.59
C SER A 126 -9.14 20.63 6.75
N THR A 127 -8.85 19.46 7.31
CA THR A 127 -9.93 18.56 7.73
C THR A 127 -9.65 17.83 9.06
N PRO A 128 -10.22 18.32 10.18
CA PRO A 128 -9.88 17.84 11.53
C PRO A 128 -10.58 16.53 11.93
N SER A 129 -11.75 16.22 11.36
CA SER A 129 -12.44 14.97 11.64
C SER A 129 -13.38 14.56 10.51
N PHE A 130 -13.57 13.25 10.35
CA PHE A 130 -14.39 12.67 9.29
C PHE A 130 -15.24 11.53 9.82
N ARG A 131 -16.47 11.43 9.33
CA ARG A 131 -17.41 10.39 9.75
C ARG A 131 -17.85 9.55 8.56
N LEU A 132 -17.53 8.26 8.60
CA LEU A 132 -18.11 7.25 7.73
C LEU A 132 -19.41 6.78 8.38
N MET A 133 -20.55 7.05 7.73
CA MET A 133 -21.87 6.70 8.25
C MET A 133 -22.40 5.45 7.58
N GLY A 134 -23.15 4.63 8.33
CA GLY A 134 -23.80 3.44 7.79
C GLY A 134 -22.81 2.43 7.24
N VAL A 135 -21.66 2.29 7.90
CA VAL A 135 -20.63 1.32 7.52
C VAL A 135 -21.09 -0.07 7.95
N LYS A 136 -21.19 -1.00 7.00
CA LYS A 136 -21.47 -2.41 7.29
C LYS A 136 -20.24 -3.06 7.93
N ASP A 137 -20.45 -3.85 8.98
CA ASP A 137 -19.39 -4.43 9.80
C ASP A 137 -18.35 -3.37 10.24
N PRO A 138 -18.77 -2.40 11.07
CA PRO A 138 -17.94 -1.24 11.36
C PRO A 138 -16.70 -1.59 12.21
N GLN A 139 -16.71 -2.74 12.91
CA GLN A 139 -15.55 -3.26 13.63
C GLN A 139 -14.45 -3.67 12.64
N ARG A 140 -14.77 -4.50 11.64
CA ARG A 140 -13.80 -4.91 10.61
C ARG A 140 -13.26 -3.72 9.85
N VAL A 141 -14.09 -2.76 9.47
CA VAL A 141 -13.64 -1.58 8.74
C VAL A 141 -12.74 -0.70 9.62
N ARG A 142 -13.06 -0.52 10.91
CA ARG A 142 -12.18 0.17 11.87
C ARG A 142 -10.81 -0.50 11.94
N ASP A 143 -10.77 -1.82 12.12
CA ASP A 143 -9.51 -2.57 12.24
C ASP A 143 -8.70 -2.52 10.94
N LEU A 144 -9.39 -2.51 9.78
CA LEU A 144 -8.76 -2.34 8.47
C LEU A 144 -8.13 -0.94 8.33
N ILE A 145 -8.85 0.13 8.72
CA ILE A 145 -8.29 1.50 8.75
C ILE A 145 -7.10 1.58 9.71
N TRP A 146 -7.21 1.00 10.91
CA TRP A 146 -6.15 0.97 11.91
C TRP A 146 -4.86 0.32 11.38
N ASN A 147 -4.99 -0.83 10.71
CA ASN A 147 -3.86 -1.51 10.11
C ASN A 147 -3.22 -0.69 8.99
N ALA A 148 -4.02 -0.07 8.12
CA ALA A 148 -3.53 0.80 7.05
C ALA A 148 -2.78 2.02 7.60
N VAL A 149 -3.28 2.64 8.67
CA VAL A 149 -2.60 3.76 9.37
C VAL A 149 -1.24 3.32 9.93
N ASN A 150 -1.19 2.17 10.60
CA ASN A 150 0.07 1.66 11.16
C ASN A 150 1.08 1.31 10.08
N GLU A 151 0.64 0.72 8.98
CA GLU A 151 1.51 0.42 7.83
C GLU A 151 2.04 1.69 7.19
N ARG A 152 1.18 2.70 6.96
CA ARG A 152 1.58 4.00 6.41
C ARG A 152 2.61 4.71 7.29
N ARG A 153 2.42 4.73 8.61
CA ARG A 153 3.38 5.31 9.56
C ARG A 153 4.72 4.57 9.55
N ARG A 154 4.70 3.23 9.51
CA ARG A 154 5.91 2.40 9.40
C ARG A 154 6.67 2.67 8.09
N ALA A 155 5.95 2.78 6.98
CA ALA A 155 6.53 3.04 5.67
C ALA A 155 7.20 4.42 5.59
N MET A 156 6.67 5.43 6.29
CA MET A 156 7.27 6.76 6.37
C MET A 156 8.47 6.84 7.32
N GLY A 157 8.83 5.76 8.02
CA GLY A 157 9.98 5.75 8.93
C GLY A 157 9.82 6.65 10.16
N ILE A 158 8.58 7.03 10.50
CA ILE A 158 8.28 7.80 11.71
C ILE A 158 8.63 6.93 12.92
N ARG A 159 9.83 7.14 13.47
CA ARG A 159 10.26 6.54 14.73
C ARG A 159 9.34 7.05 15.83
N SER A 160 8.79 6.14 16.61
CA SER A 160 7.79 6.35 17.67
C SER A 160 8.29 7.17 18.86
N ARG A 161 9.02 8.27 18.64
CA ARG A 161 9.68 9.06 19.70
C ARG A 161 9.05 10.43 19.95
N GLU A 162 7.82 10.65 19.49
CA GLU A 162 7.05 11.88 19.71
C GLU A 162 5.55 11.55 19.83
N LEU A 163 5.18 10.70 20.79
CA LEU A 163 3.80 10.51 21.25
C LEU A 163 3.78 10.33 22.78
N LEU A 164 4.51 11.19 23.50
CA LEU A 164 4.40 11.37 24.95
C LEU A 164 3.73 12.71 25.24
#